data_AF-A0A7S0C4M2-F1
#
_entry.id   AF-A0A7S0C4M2-F1
#
_cell.length_a   1.000
_cell.length_b   1.000
_cell.length_c   1.000
_cell.angle_alpha   90.00
_cell.angle_beta   90.00
_cell.angle_gamma   90.00
#
_symmetry.space_group_name_H-M   'P 1'
#
loop_
_entity.id
_entity.type
_entity.pdbx_description
1 polymer ?
#
loop_
_entity_poly.entity_id
_entity_poly.type
_entity_poly.pdbx_seq_one_letter_code
_entity_poly.pdbx_strand_id
1 'polypeptide(L)'
;ATIASIVAITFIVAIVTTCHGYSVIYSSFAIAGFNTAFPMFAGAMISWEAHSSEGSKEASLYAKIAVFRWVNTAIIMSIITPFTSSLSLGSNGLIPGICAIFFADIITTNLLQIADPVGNIKKHFLAPRKANQNLMDTQFEGKPYDLA
;
A
#
# COMPACT_ATOMS: atom_id res chain seq x y z
N ALA A 1 0.36 16.34 -7.71
CA ALA A 1 0.64 14.99 -7.19
C ALA A 1 1.22 15.00 -5.77
N THR A 2 2.34 15.67 -5.53
CA THR A 2 3.01 15.75 -4.21
C THR A 2 2.09 16.15 -3.05
N ILE A 3 1.21 17.14 -3.24
CA ILE A 3 0.23 17.56 -2.21
C ILE A 3 -0.75 16.44 -1.87
N ALA A 4 -1.25 15.70 -2.87
CA ALA A 4 -2.18 14.59 -2.65
C ALA A 4 -1.50 13.43 -1.90
N SER A 5 -0.23 13.15 -2.20
CA SER A 5 0.57 12.18 -1.45
C SER A 5 0.80 12.61 0.00
N ILE A 6 1.05 13.90 0.25
CA ILE A 6 1.21 14.45 1.61
C ILE A 6 -0.10 14.34 2.40
N VAL A 7 -1.23 14.69 1.79
CA VAL A 7 -2.56 14.56 2.43
C VAL A 7 -2.89 13.08 2.71
N ALA A 8 -2.53 12.16 1.81
CA ALA A 8 -2.71 10.74 2.05
C ALA A 8 -1.85 10.25 3.24
N ILE A 9 -0.60 10.71 3.34
CA ILE A 9 0.29 10.38 4.46
C ILE A 9 -0.27 10.93 5.78
N THR A 10 -0.71 12.20 5.83
CA THR A 10 -1.25 12.78 7.08
C THR A 10 -2.53 12.07 7.53
N PHE A 11 -3.39 11.67 6.59
CA PHE A 11 -4.57 10.86 6.89
C PHE A 11 -4.21 9.49 7.47
N ILE A 12 -3.21 8.82 6.90
CA ILE A 12 -2.73 7.51 7.40
C ILE A 12 -2.13 7.66 8.78
N VAL A 13 -1.32 8.69 9.02
CA VAL A 13 -0.76 8.98 10.35
C VAL A 13 -1.87 9.09 11.39
N ALA A 14 -2.94 9.84 11.09
CA ALA A 14 -4.07 10.02 12.02
C ALA A 14 -4.81 8.71 12.32
N ILE A 15 -4.96 7.82 11.33
CA ILE A 15 -5.58 6.51 11.54
C ILE A 15 -4.67 5.61 12.37
N VAL A 16 -3.37 5.55 12.03
CA VAL A 16 -2.40 4.68 12.69
C VAL A 16 -2.19 5.11 14.14
N THR A 17 -2.13 6.40 14.45
CA THR A 17 -2.05 6.89 15.83
C THR A 17 -3.28 6.51 16.65
N THR A 18 -4.48 6.61 16.06
CA THR A 18 -5.73 6.18 16.70
C THR A 18 -5.73 4.67 16.95
N CYS A 19 -5.30 3.86 15.98
CA CYS A 19 -5.20 2.40 16.13
C CYS A 19 -4.15 1.97 17.16
N HIS A 20 -3.02 2.68 17.23
CA HIS A 20 -1.95 2.40 18.18
C HIS A 20 -2.40 2.60 19.63
N GLY A 21 -3.32 3.54 19.88
CA GLY A 21 -3.94 3.73 21.20
C GLY A 21 -4.69 2.50 21.73
N TYR A 22 -5.13 1.60 20.84
CA TYR A 22 -5.79 0.34 21.23
C TYR A 22 -4.83 -0.85 21.29
N SER A 23 -3.98 -1.02 20.28
CA SER A 23 -2.95 -2.07 20.25
C SER A 23 -1.91 -1.82 19.17
N VAL A 24 -0.67 -2.22 19.45
CA VAL A 24 0.42 -2.24 18.49
C VAL A 24 0.07 -3.11 17.27
N ILE A 25 -0.58 -4.26 17.49
CA ILE A 25 -0.91 -5.22 16.42
C ILE A 25 -1.89 -4.61 15.41
N TYR A 26 -2.93 -3.92 15.89
CA TYR A 26 -3.90 -3.26 15.00
C TYR A 26 -3.24 -2.15 14.17
N SER A 27 -2.32 -1.40 14.77
CA SER A 27 -1.54 -0.39 14.04
C SER A 27 -0.67 -1.03 12.94
N SER A 28 -0.08 -2.20 13.19
CA SER A 28 0.72 -2.93 12.20
C SER A 28 -0.11 -3.41 11.01
N PHE A 29 -1.31 -3.94 11.25
CA PHE A 29 -2.22 -4.33 10.15
C PHE A 29 -2.74 -3.13 9.37
N ALA A 30 -3.00 -2.00 10.03
CA ALA A 30 -3.37 -0.77 9.34
C ALA A 30 -2.24 -0.29 8.42
N ILE A 31 -0.99 -0.25 8.91
CA ILE A 31 0.19 0.11 8.11
C ILE A 31 0.34 -0.84 6.91
N ALA A 32 0.23 -2.15 7.12
CA ALA A 32 0.34 -3.14 6.04
C ALA A 32 -0.77 -3.00 4.98
N GLY A 33 -2.00 -2.72 5.43
CA GLY A 33 -3.11 -2.42 4.53
C GLY A 33 -2.85 -1.20 3.66
N PHE A 34 -2.37 -0.10 4.25
CA PHE A 34 -2.04 1.12 3.50
C PHE A 34 -0.84 0.93 2.56
N ASN A 35 0.19 0.17 2.96
CA ASN A 35 1.32 -0.19 2.10
C ASN A 35 0.88 -1.00 0.88
N THR A 36 -0.14 -1.84 1.03
CA THR A 36 -0.70 -2.63 -0.07
C THR A 36 -1.62 -1.79 -0.97
N ALA A 37 -2.36 -0.84 -0.40
CA ALA A 37 -3.29 -0.01 -1.15
C ALA A 37 -2.61 1.11 -1.95
N PHE A 38 -1.50 1.65 -1.45
CA PHE A 38 -0.86 2.83 -2.03
C PHE A 38 -0.33 2.67 -3.45
N PRO A 39 0.27 1.54 -3.87
CA PRO A 39 0.68 1.34 -5.27
C PRO A 39 -0.47 1.55 -6.26
N MET A 40 -1.69 1.11 -5.92
CA MET A 40 -2.88 1.33 -6.76
C MET A 40 -3.23 2.81 -6.88
N PHE A 41 -3.09 3.56 -5.78
CA PHE A 41 -3.32 5.00 -5.77
C PHE A 41 -2.21 5.76 -6.53
N ALA A 42 -0.95 5.38 -6.35
CA ALA A 42 0.19 5.96 -7.05
C ALA A 42 0.10 5.70 -8.57
N GLY A 43 -0.35 4.52 -8.98
CA GLY A 43 -0.65 4.20 -10.37
C GLY A 43 -1.79 5.04 -10.96
N ALA A 44 -2.82 5.37 -10.17
CA ALA A 44 -3.83 6.32 -10.61
C ALA A 44 -3.23 7.73 -10.79
N MET A 45 -2.36 8.17 -9.88
CA MET A 45 -1.72 9.48 -9.95
C MET A 45 -0.73 9.64 -11.10
N ILE A 46 0.05 8.59 -11.44
CA ILE A 46 1.04 8.66 -12.51
C ILE A 46 0.38 8.88 -13.88
N SER A 47 -0.89 8.46 -14.04
CA SER A 47 -1.66 8.69 -15.27
C SER A 47 -1.93 10.18 -15.57
N TRP A 48 -1.82 11.05 -14.57
CA TRP A 48 -1.99 12.50 -14.72
C TRP A 48 -0.67 13.24 -14.93
N GLU A 49 0.46 12.54 -14.87
CA GLU A 49 1.78 13.11 -15.05
C GLU A 49 2.33 12.76 -16.43
N ALA A 50 2.77 13.78 -17.16
CA ALA A 50 3.42 13.60 -18.44
C ALA A 50 4.84 13.05 -18.24
N HIS A 51 5.16 11.97 -18.94
CA HIS A 51 6.49 11.36 -18.94
C HIS A 51 6.96 11.19 -20.38
N SER A 52 8.26 11.37 -20.62
CA SER A 52 8.87 11.26 -21.94
C SER A 52 9.14 9.82 -22.37
N SER A 53 9.19 8.88 -21.43
CA SER A 53 9.41 7.46 -21.66
C SER A 53 8.74 6.60 -20.58
N GLU A 54 8.41 5.35 -20.91
CA GLU A 54 7.86 4.40 -19.93
C GLU A 54 8.85 4.14 -18.79
N GLY A 55 10.15 4.08 -19.06
CA GLY A 55 11.17 3.94 -18.00
C GLY A 55 11.19 5.13 -17.02
N SER A 56 10.97 6.35 -17.50
CA SER A 56 10.85 7.53 -16.63
C SER A 56 9.58 7.48 -15.78
N LYS A 57 8.50 6.92 -16.31
CA LYS A 57 7.22 6.73 -15.61
C LYS A 57 7.34 5.65 -14.53
N GLU A 58 7.95 4.51 -14.84
CA GLU A 58 8.24 3.44 -13.88
C GLU A 58 9.15 3.93 -12.75
N ALA A 59 10.24 4.65 -13.08
CA ALA A 59 11.14 5.21 -12.06
C ALA A 59 10.43 6.21 -11.13
N SER A 60 9.56 7.06 -11.68
CA SER A 60 8.75 8.02 -10.92
C SER A 60 7.72 7.31 -10.03
N LEU A 61 7.07 6.26 -10.54
CA LEU A 61 6.13 5.43 -9.79
C LEU A 61 6.84 4.71 -8.62
N TYR A 62 7.96 4.05 -8.90
CA TYR A 62 8.78 3.37 -7.90
C TYR A 62 9.26 4.32 -6.81
N ALA A 63 9.77 5.50 -7.18
CA ALA A 63 10.23 6.49 -6.22
C ALA A 63 9.12 6.91 -5.25
N LYS A 64 7.89 7.12 -5.75
CA LYS A 64 6.74 7.49 -4.90
C LYS A 64 6.34 6.37 -3.96
N ILE A 65 6.28 5.14 -4.46
CA ILE A 65 5.95 3.96 -3.63
C ILE A 65 7.01 3.76 -2.55
N ALA A 66 8.28 3.86 -2.90
CA ALA A 66 9.40 3.70 -1.97
C ALA A 66 9.41 4.78 -0.88
N VAL A 67 9.27 6.06 -1.25
CA VAL A 67 9.20 7.16 -0.28
C VAL A 67 8.01 6.98 0.66
N PHE A 68 6.84 6.62 0.14
CA PHE A 68 5.66 6.39 0.96
C PHE A 68 5.84 5.22 1.93
N ARG A 69 6.36 4.08 1.46
CA ARG A 69 6.60 2.91 2.29
C ARG A 69 7.62 3.23 3.38
N TRP A 70 8.67 3.99 3.07
CA TRP A 70 9.66 4.42 4.05
C TRP A 70 9.05 5.35 5.10
N VAL A 71 8.24 6.34 4.69
CA VAL A 71 7.54 7.22 5.64
C VAL A 71 6.63 6.40 6.57
N ASN A 72 5.81 5.52 6.02
CA ASN A 72 4.83 4.77 6.81
C ASN A 72 5.45 3.73 7.74
N THR A 73 6.54 3.09 7.34
CA THR A 73 7.16 2.03 8.14
C THR A 73 8.22 2.56 9.10
N ALA A 74 9.04 3.55 8.70
CA ALA A 74 10.14 4.06 9.51
C ALA A 74 9.79 5.35 10.26
N ILE A 75 9.21 6.35 9.58
CA ILE A 75 8.93 7.66 10.21
C ILE A 75 7.74 7.56 11.16
N ILE A 76 6.61 6.99 10.73
CA ILE A 76 5.42 6.87 11.59
C ILE A 76 5.75 6.05 12.84
N MET A 77 6.45 4.93 12.68
CA MET A 77 6.80 4.06 13.81
C MET A 77 7.72 4.76 14.82
N SER A 78 8.68 5.56 14.35
CA SER A 78 9.58 6.32 15.22
C SER A 78 8.91 7.48 15.93
N ILE A 79 7.86 8.07 15.35
CA ILE A 79 7.04 9.11 16.01
C ILE A 79 6.10 8.51 17.06
N ILE A 80 5.45 7.39 16.73
CA ILE A 80 4.45 6.77 17.61
C ILE A 80 5.10 6.04 18.79
N THR A 81 6.31 5.49 18.60
CA THR A 81 7.04 4.77 19.67
C THR A 81 7.94 5.74 20.42
N PRO A 82 7.62 6.15 21.66
CA PRO A 82 8.48 7.04 22.41
C PRO A 82 9.83 6.38 22.70
N PHE A 83 10.90 7.18 22.73
CA PHE A 83 12.27 6.70 22.97
C PHE A 83 12.43 5.91 24.28
N THR A 84 11.61 6.20 25.29
CA THR A 84 11.61 5.47 26.55
C THR A 84 11.08 4.04 26.42
N SER A 85 10.13 3.81 25.50
CA SER A 85 9.56 2.48 25.23
C SER A 85 10.35 1.70 24.18
N SER A 86 11.14 2.37 23.34
CA SER A 86 11.95 1.70 22.30
C SER A 86 13.02 0.77 22.89
N LEU A 87 13.54 1.09 24.07
CA LEU A 87 14.51 0.28 24.83
C LEU A 87 13.85 -0.79 25.71
N SER A 88 12.52 -0.77 25.86
CA SER A 88 11.81 -1.77 26.66
C SER A 88 11.70 -3.10 25.89
N LEU A 89 12.06 -4.20 26.53
CA LEU A 89 11.88 -5.57 25.99
C LEU A 89 10.41 -6.05 26.02
N GLY A 90 9.47 -5.19 26.40
CA GLY A 90 8.05 -5.52 26.46
C GLY A 90 7.38 -5.56 25.08
N SER A 91 6.12 -6.01 25.03
CA SER A 91 5.30 -6.04 23.80
C SER A 91 5.10 -4.68 23.14
N ASN A 92 5.37 -3.60 23.87
CA ASN A 92 5.28 -2.20 23.41
C ASN A 92 6.64 -1.64 22.96
N GLY A 93 7.66 -2.50 22.85
CA GLY A 93 8.97 -2.14 22.33
C GLY A 93 8.96 -1.85 20.83
N LEU A 94 9.97 -1.11 20.37
CA LEU A 94 10.13 -0.75 18.96
C LEU A 94 10.36 -2.00 18.08
N ILE A 95 11.19 -2.94 18.56
CA ILE A 95 11.57 -4.15 17.81
C ILE A 95 10.33 -5.05 17.56
N PRO A 96 9.53 -5.44 18.58
CA PRO A 96 8.30 -6.21 18.36
C PRO A 96 7.32 -5.53 17.40
N GLY A 97 7.16 -4.20 17.47
CA GLY A 97 6.26 -3.47 16.58
C GLY A 97 6.71 -3.47 15.13
N ILE A 98 8.01 -3.28 14.87
CA ILE A 98 8.58 -3.38 13.51
C ILE A 98 8.46 -4.82 12.98
N CYS A 99 8.76 -5.83 13.80
CA CYS A 99 8.57 -7.23 13.42
C CYS A 99 7.11 -7.55 13.09
N ALA A 100 6.15 -7.00 13.85
CA ALA A 100 4.72 -7.17 13.58
C ALA A 100 4.30 -6.52 12.25
N ILE A 101 4.85 -5.33 11.92
CA ILE A 101 4.61 -4.69 10.62
C ILE A 101 5.15 -5.56 9.48
N PHE A 102 6.39 -6.05 9.58
CA PHE A 102 6.97 -6.91 8.54
C PHE A 102 6.17 -8.21 8.35
N PHE A 103 5.77 -8.84 9.45
CA PHE A 103 4.96 -10.05 9.39
C PHE A 103 3.59 -9.79 8.75
N ALA A 104 2.94 -8.69 9.13
CA ALA A 104 1.68 -8.26 8.52
C ALA A 104 1.84 -7.94 7.02
N ASP A 105 2.92 -7.27 6.62
CA ASP A 105 3.23 -6.96 5.22
C ASP A 105 3.39 -8.26 4.41
N ILE A 106 4.18 -9.22 4.89
CA ILE A 106 4.44 -10.49 4.19
C ILE A 106 3.14 -11.27 4.02
N ILE A 107 2.33 -11.39 5.07
CA ILE A 107 1.07 -12.14 4.98
C ILE A 107 0.07 -11.43 4.08
N THR A 108 -0.17 -10.14 4.31
CA THR A 108 -1.23 -9.38 3.63
C THR A 108 -0.96 -9.30 2.12
N THR A 109 0.28 -9.03 1.73
CA THR A 109 0.64 -8.91 0.30
C THR A 109 0.50 -10.23 -0.44
N ASN A 110 1.02 -11.34 0.12
CA ASN A 110 0.89 -12.65 -0.50
C ASN A 110 -0.56 -13.13 -0.58
N LEU A 111 -1.34 -12.96 0.48
CA LEU A 111 -2.77 -13.31 0.46
C LEU A 111 -3.53 -12.51 -0.59
N LEU A 112 -3.24 -11.22 -0.74
CA LEU A 112 -3.90 -10.36 -1.72
C LEU A 112 -3.50 -10.68 -3.16
N GLN A 113 -2.25 -11.12 -3.38
CA GLN A 113 -1.79 -11.61 -4.69
C GLN A 113 -2.48 -12.93 -5.06
N ILE A 114 -2.58 -13.87 -4.12
CA ILE A 114 -3.26 -15.16 -4.35
C ILE A 114 -4.77 -14.95 -4.59
N ALA A 115 -5.40 -14.09 -3.80
CA ALA A 115 -6.84 -13.83 -3.90
C ALA A 115 -7.23 -13.11 -5.20
N ASP A 116 -6.30 -12.39 -5.85
CA ASP A 116 -6.50 -11.52 -7.01
C ASP A 116 -7.92 -10.91 -7.08
N PRO A 117 -8.33 -10.12 -6.07
CA PRO A 117 -9.72 -9.70 -5.93
C PRO A 117 -10.18 -8.87 -7.13
N VAL A 118 -9.29 -8.03 -7.67
CA VAL A 118 -9.59 -7.18 -8.83
C VAL A 118 -9.80 -8.02 -10.08
N GLY A 119 -8.92 -9.00 -10.35
CA GLY A 119 -9.08 -9.91 -11.49
C GLY A 119 -10.36 -10.74 -11.38
N ASN A 120 -10.67 -11.26 -10.21
CA ASN A 120 -11.89 -12.02 -9.96
C ASN A 120 -13.16 -11.18 -10.16
N ILE A 121 -13.16 -9.91 -9.72
CA ILE A 121 -14.28 -8.99 -9.99
C ILE A 121 -14.44 -8.73 -11.49
N LYS A 122 -13.34 -8.50 -12.21
CA LYS A 122 -13.38 -8.28 -13.66
C LYS A 122 -13.97 -9.49 -14.40
N LYS A 123 -13.52 -10.69 -14.05
CA LYS A 123 -13.94 -11.95 -14.67
C LYS A 123 -15.39 -12.32 -14.36
N HIS A 124 -15.81 -12.20 -13.10
CA HIS A 124 -17.12 -12.70 -12.68
C HIS A 124 -18.24 -11.66 -12.73
N PHE A 125 -17.94 -10.38 -12.56
CA PHE A 125 -18.97 -9.33 -12.51
C PHE A 125 -18.95 -8.39 -13.72
N LEU A 126 -17.78 -7.97 -14.20
CA LEU A 126 -17.69 -6.96 -15.26
C LEU A 126 -17.72 -7.56 -16.68
N ALA A 127 -17.06 -8.70 -16.89
CA ALA A 127 -17.00 -9.39 -18.18
C ALA A 127 -18.41 -9.76 -18.72
N PRO A 128 -19.33 -10.37 -17.94
CA PRO A 128 -20.65 -10.76 -18.45
C PRO A 128 -21.55 -9.57 -18.80
N ARG A 129 -21.20 -8.35 -18.39
CA ARG A 129 -22.00 -7.13 -18.59
C ARG A 129 -21.54 -6.31 -19.80
N LYS A 130 -20.55 -6.79 -20.56
CA LYS A 130 -20.06 -6.10 -21.76
C LYS A 130 -20.92 -6.44 -22.97
N ALA A 131 -21.19 -5.44 -23.81
CA ALA A 131 -22.05 -5.58 -24.97
C ALA A 131 -21.42 -6.40 -26.11
N ASN A 132 -20.08 -6.40 -26.20
CA ASN A 132 -19.33 -7.02 -27.30
C ASN A 132 -18.28 -7.99 -26.77
N GLN A 133 -18.00 -9.05 -27.53
CA GLN A 133 -16.99 -10.07 -27.20
C GLN A 133 -15.60 -9.46 -27.00
N ASN A 134 -15.13 -8.58 -27.89
CA ASN A 134 -13.82 -7.94 -27.74
C ASN A 134 -13.71 -7.15 -26.41
N LEU A 135 -14.80 -6.49 -25.98
CA LEU A 135 -14.81 -5.76 -24.70
C LEU A 135 -14.84 -6.71 -23.51
N MET A 136 -15.43 -7.89 -23.66
CA MET A 136 -15.38 -8.93 -22.66
C MET A 136 -13.95 -9.49 -22.53
N ASP A 137 -13.27 -9.74 -23.65
CA ASP A 137 -11.91 -10.28 -23.68
C ASP A 137 -10.91 -9.33 -22.99
N THR A 138 -11.07 -8.00 -23.13
CA THR A 138 -10.25 -7.03 -22.37
C THR A 138 -10.38 -7.15 -20.85
N GLN A 139 -11.46 -7.75 -20.33
CA GLN A 139 -11.63 -7.97 -18.89
C GLN A 139 -10.93 -9.24 -18.39
N PHE A 140 -10.52 -10.12 -19.31
CA PHE A 140 -9.74 -11.33 -19.02
C PHE A 140 -8.24 -11.11 -19.15
N GLU A 141 -7.80 -9.91 -19.57
CA GLU A 141 -6.40 -9.53 -19.59
C GLU A 141 -5.77 -9.63 -18.20
N GLY A 142 -4.54 -10.15 -18.16
CA GLY A 142 -3.72 -10.16 -16.94
C GLY A 142 -3.37 -8.75 -16.47
N LYS A 143 -2.76 -8.64 -15.30
CA LYS A 143 -2.16 -7.37 -14.90
C LYS A 143 -1.04 -7.03 -15.89
N PRO A 144 -0.91 -5.75 -16.32
CA PRO A 144 0.24 -5.34 -17.10
C PRO A 144 1.51 -5.68 -16.30
N TYR A 145 2.55 -6.12 -17.01
CA TYR A 145 3.85 -6.26 -16.37
C TYR A 145 4.28 -4.85 -15.97
N ASP A 146 4.51 -4.66 -14.67
CA ASP A 146 5.06 -3.42 -14.14
C ASP A 146 6.16 -3.86 -13.16
N LEU A 147 7.29 -3.15 -13.17
CA LEU A 147 8.45 -3.48 -12.36
C LEU A 147 8.32 -2.92 -10.93
N ALA A 148 7.29 -2.10 -10.66
CA ALA A 148 7.05 -1.37 -9.42
C ALA A 148 5.78 -1.81 -8.66
#